data_AF-A0A438JQR0-F1
#
_entry.id   AF-A0A438JQR0-F1
#
_cell.length_a   1.000
_cell.length_b   1.000
_cell.length_c   1.000
_cell.angle_alpha   90.00
_cell.angle_beta   90.00
_cell.angle_gamma   90.00
#
_symmetry.space_group_name_H-M   'P 1'
#
loop_
_entity.id
_entity.type
_entity.pdbx_description
1 polymer ?
#
loop_
_entity_poly.entity_id
_entity_poly.type
_entity_poly.pdbx_seq_one_letter_code
_entity_poly.pdbx_strand_id
1 'polypeptide(L)'
;MPQPHIQIELLSKKLSEMQIMQDFLKHVPIYALKDRNRTNIEHMAASPVDKHSFPEYVIYFRIAIYSQLCQDDMPMVKRSAASNMGKFAATVEAAHSKADIMSILKDLTQDDQDSVRLLAVKGCAALEKLLEPQDCVAHIPPINYEFLSR
;
A
#
# COMPACT_ATOMS: atom_id res chain seq x y z
N MET A 1 20.00 37.54 -9.75
CA MET A 1 19.35 36.23 -10.03
C MET A 1 20.44 35.24 -10.37
N PRO A 2 20.50 34.05 -9.73
CA PRO A 2 21.56 33.09 -10.01
C PRO A 2 21.45 32.55 -11.44
N GLN A 3 22.60 32.31 -12.06
CA GLN A 3 22.73 31.92 -13.46
C GLN A 3 22.31 30.46 -13.69
N PRO A 4 21.73 30.11 -14.86
CA PRO A 4 21.14 28.78 -15.14
C PRO A 4 22.09 27.59 -15.01
N HIS A 5 23.40 27.80 -15.12
CA HIS A 5 24.42 26.76 -14.92
C HIS A 5 24.54 26.30 -13.46
N ILE A 6 24.30 27.20 -12.49
CA ILE A 6 24.32 26.87 -11.05
C ILE A 6 23.13 25.98 -10.67
N GLN A 7 21.98 26.16 -11.34
CA GLN A 7 20.76 25.38 -11.11
C GLN A 7 20.93 23.91 -11.57
N ILE A 8 21.64 23.69 -12.69
CA ILE A 8 21.91 22.38 -13.27
C ILE A 8 22.93 21.60 -12.44
N GLU A 9 23.94 22.28 -11.89
CA GLU A 9 24.92 21.66 -10.98
C GLU A 9 24.30 21.31 -9.63
N LEU A 10 23.34 22.10 -9.13
CA LEU A 10 22.55 21.80 -7.94
C LEU A 10 21.60 20.62 -8.16
N LEU A 11 21.04 20.50 -9.37
CA LEU A 11 20.26 19.35 -9.83
C LEU A 11 21.15 18.11 -9.98
N SER A 12 22.32 18.19 -10.61
CA SER A 12 23.24 17.04 -10.74
C SER A 12 23.77 16.56 -9.39
N LYS A 13 23.92 17.46 -8.41
CA LYS A 13 24.28 17.13 -7.01
C LYS A 13 23.11 16.52 -6.23
N LYS A 14 21.86 16.93 -6.52
CA LYS A 14 20.64 16.26 -6.01
C LYS A 14 20.42 14.90 -6.68
N LEU A 15 20.85 14.77 -7.93
CA LEU A 15 20.88 13.57 -8.74
C LEU A 15 22.17 12.75 -8.49
N SER A 16 22.75 12.82 -7.28
CA SER A 16 23.64 11.77 -6.75
C SER A 16 22.84 10.47 -6.51
N GLU A 17 22.25 10.00 -7.60
CA GLU A 17 21.13 9.08 -7.77
C GLU A 17 21.35 7.68 -7.19
N MET A 18 22.55 7.33 -6.70
CA MET A 18 22.70 6.05 -6.00
C MET A 18 22.00 6.04 -4.63
N GLN A 19 21.96 7.15 -3.89
CA GLN A 19 21.37 7.13 -2.55
C GLN A 19 19.84 7.17 -2.61
N ILE A 20 19.26 8.04 -3.45
CA ILE A 20 17.80 8.10 -3.65
C ILE A 20 17.31 6.80 -4.29
N MET A 21 18.01 6.22 -5.26
CA MET A 21 17.58 4.98 -5.88
C MET A 21 17.80 3.77 -4.93
N GLN A 22 18.86 3.73 -4.12
CA GLN A 22 19.00 2.70 -3.09
C GLN A 22 17.96 2.83 -1.97
N ASP A 23 17.66 4.04 -1.51
CA ASP A 23 16.62 4.27 -0.51
C ASP A 23 15.23 4.04 -1.11
N PHE A 24 15.01 4.41 -2.37
CA PHE A 24 13.82 4.03 -3.14
C PHE A 24 13.68 2.51 -3.23
N LEU A 25 14.74 1.75 -3.55
CA LEU A 25 14.71 0.28 -3.57
C LEU A 25 14.50 -0.37 -2.19
N LYS A 26 14.84 0.31 -1.08
CA LYS A 26 14.58 -0.16 0.29
C LYS A 26 13.13 0.04 0.71
N HIS A 27 12.51 1.15 0.31
CA HIS A 27 11.16 1.56 0.74
C HIS A 27 10.06 1.22 -0.26
N VAL A 28 10.43 1.09 -1.53
CA VAL A 28 9.62 0.49 -2.58
C VAL A 28 9.95 -0.99 -2.61
N PRO A 29 9.05 -1.85 -2.12
CA PRO A 29 9.36 -3.22 -1.83
C PRO A 29 9.30 -4.07 -3.09
N ILE A 30 10.14 -3.76 -4.08
CA ILE A 30 10.33 -4.58 -5.28
C ILE A 30 10.73 -6.00 -4.88
N TYR A 31 11.37 -6.19 -3.71
CA TYR A 31 11.62 -7.51 -3.14
C TYR A 31 10.34 -8.33 -2.92
N ALA A 32 9.20 -7.71 -2.59
CA ALA A 32 7.92 -8.41 -2.47
C ALA A 32 7.37 -8.88 -3.82
N LEU A 33 7.70 -8.21 -4.93
CA LEU A 33 7.40 -8.73 -6.28
C LEU A 33 8.42 -9.78 -6.74
N LYS A 34 9.70 -9.59 -6.40
CA LYS A 34 10.80 -10.49 -6.79
C LYS A 34 10.68 -11.84 -6.09
N ASP A 35 10.28 -11.82 -4.83
CA ASP A 35 10.07 -13.00 -4.00
C ASP A 35 8.80 -12.77 -3.17
N ARG A 36 7.69 -13.28 -3.71
CA ARG A 36 6.31 -13.09 -3.24
C ARG A 36 6.01 -13.85 -1.95
N ASN A 37 7.00 -14.05 -1.09
CA ASN A 37 6.83 -14.78 0.16
C ASN A 37 6.18 -13.91 1.26
N ARG A 38 5.68 -14.58 2.29
CA ARG A 38 5.00 -13.97 3.43
C ARG A 38 5.84 -12.88 4.12
N THR A 39 7.11 -13.16 4.37
CA THR A 39 8.02 -12.25 5.08
C THR A 39 8.16 -10.92 4.35
N ASN A 40 8.30 -10.98 3.03
CA ASN A 40 8.45 -9.79 2.20
C ASN A 40 7.17 -8.95 2.15
N ILE A 41 6.00 -9.60 2.10
CA ILE A 41 4.70 -8.93 2.14
C ILE A 41 4.48 -8.26 3.50
N GLU A 42 4.81 -8.94 4.60
CA GLU A 42 4.75 -8.38 5.94
C GLU A 42 5.67 -7.17 6.10
N HIS A 43 6.91 -7.26 5.61
CA HIS A 43 7.87 -6.17 5.65
C HIS A 43 7.39 -4.96 4.83
N MET A 44 6.83 -5.18 3.63
CA MET A 44 6.20 -4.14 2.81
C MET A 44 5.07 -3.42 3.56
N ALA A 45 4.20 -4.18 4.23
CA ALA A 45 3.04 -3.66 4.93
C ALA A 45 3.38 -2.93 6.23
N ALA A 46 4.49 -3.30 6.88
CA ALA A 46 4.90 -2.71 8.16
C ALA A 46 5.92 -1.57 8.02
N SER A 47 6.59 -1.44 6.86
CA SER A 47 7.60 -0.41 6.63
C SER A 47 6.96 0.99 6.61
N PRO A 48 7.25 1.87 7.60
CA PRO A 48 6.71 3.22 7.61
C PRO A 48 7.29 4.02 6.44
N VAL A 49 6.45 4.81 5.76
CA VAL A 49 6.92 5.86 4.85
C VAL A 49 6.72 7.19 5.56
N ASP A 50 7.81 7.77 6.01
CA ASP A 50 7.76 9.15 6.48
C ASP A 50 7.57 10.08 5.27
N LYS A 51 6.38 10.68 5.20
CA LYS A 51 5.99 11.68 4.19
C LYS A 51 6.91 12.91 4.12
N HIS A 52 7.69 13.20 5.17
CA HIS A 52 8.71 14.26 5.15
C HIS A 52 10.03 13.78 4.54
N SER A 53 10.29 12.47 4.60
CA SER A 53 11.51 11.84 4.11
C SER A 53 11.39 11.34 2.67
N PHE A 54 10.17 11.09 2.16
CA PHE A 54 9.96 10.46 0.86
C PHE A 54 8.97 11.21 -0.04
N PRO A 55 9.27 11.33 -1.35
CA PRO A 55 8.34 11.90 -2.32
C PRO A 55 7.03 11.12 -2.50
N GLU A 56 5.95 11.78 -2.89
CA GLU A 56 4.62 11.18 -3.09
C GLU A 56 4.59 10.00 -4.08
N TYR A 57 5.45 10.00 -5.12
CA TYR A 57 5.53 8.90 -6.08
C TYR A 57 5.91 7.56 -5.45
N VAL A 58 6.60 7.57 -4.30
CA VAL A 58 6.90 6.36 -3.51
C VAL A 58 5.61 5.72 -3.00
N ILE A 59 4.66 6.53 -2.52
CA ILE A 59 3.39 6.08 -1.98
C ILE A 59 2.55 5.44 -3.10
N TYR A 60 2.43 6.10 -4.25
CA TYR A 60 1.72 5.56 -5.41
C TYR A 60 2.30 4.21 -5.86
N PHE A 61 3.63 4.10 -5.94
CA PHE A 61 4.27 2.86 -6.36
C PHE A 61 4.08 1.74 -5.34
N ARG A 62 4.10 2.04 -4.03
CA ARG A 62 3.79 1.05 -2.99
C ARG A 62 2.36 0.54 -3.11
N ILE A 63 1.38 1.42 -3.34
CA ILE A 63 -0.02 1.04 -3.55
C ILE A 63 -0.14 0.14 -4.78
N ALA A 64 0.51 0.52 -5.89
CA ALA A 64 0.51 -0.27 -7.12
C ALA A 64 1.09 -1.68 -6.92
N ILE A 65 2.24 -1.81 -6.23
CA ILE A 65 2.79 -3.14 -5.88
C ILE A 65 1.81 -3.92 -5.00
N TYR A 66 1.24 -3.28 -3.97
CA TYR A 66 0.39 -3.97 -3.01
C TYR A 66 -0.89 -4.50 -3.68
N SER A 67 -1.46 -3.70 -4.58
CA SER A 67 -2.58 -4.10 -5.42
C SER A 67 -2.25 -5.34 -6.26
N GLN A 68 -1.04 -5.43 -6.83
CA GLN A 68 -0.60 -6.62 -7.56
C GLN A 68 -0.51 -7.85 -6.64
N LEU A 69 0.04 -7.70 -5.44
CA LEU A 69 0.11 -8.80 -4.45
C LEU A 69 -1.28 -9.28 -4.00
N CYS A 70 -2.27 -8.39 -3.97
CA CYS A 70 -3.66 -8.74 -3.67
C CYS A 70 -4.35 -9.49 -4.81
N GLN A 71 -3.86 -9.35 -6.04
CA GLN A 71 -4.36 -10.01 -7.25
C GLN A 71 -3.47 -11.17 -7.71
N ASP A 72 -2.58 -11.63 -6.85
CA ASP A 72 -1.59 -12.65 -7.20
C ASP A 72 -2.22 -14.00 -7.55
N ASP A 73 -1.60 -14.73 -8.48
CA ASP A 73 -2.06 -16.04 -8.92
C ASP A 73 -1.95 -17.10 -7.82
N MET A 74 -1.04 -16.92 -6.86
CA MET A 74 -0.84 -17.84 -5.75
C MET A 74 -1.73 -17.48 -4.54
N PRO A 75 -2.65 -18.36 -4.10
CA PRO A 75 -3.56 -18.07 -2.99
C PRO A 75 -2.86 -17.67 -1.68
N MET A 76 -1.67 -18.22 -1.43
CA MET A 76 -0.89 -17.92 -0.22
C MET A 76 -0.38 -16.47 -0.19
N VAL A 77 -0.09 -15.89 -1.35
CA VAL A 77 0.35 -14.49 -1.50
C VAL A 77 -0.82 -13.56 -1.18
N LYS A 78 -1.98 -13.80 -1.81
CA LYS A 78 -3.22 -13.05 -1.55
C LYS A 78 -3.63 -13.09 -0.08
N ARG A 79 -3.59 -14.26 0.57
CA ARG A 79 -3.85 -14.39 2.02
C ARG A 79 -2.88 -13.56 2.86
N SER A 80 -1.60 -13.58 2.50
CA SER A 80 -0.58 -12.80 3.20
C SER A 80 -0.81 -11.30 3.03
N ALA A 81 -1.19 -10.84 1.83
CA ALA A 81 -1.56 -9.45 1.59
C ALA A 81 -2.82 -9.08 2.40
N ALA A 82 -3.92 -9.84 2.27
CA ALA A 82 -5.17 -9.57 2.98
C ALA A 82 -4.98 -9.47 4.50
N SER A 83 -4.18 -10.35 5.10
CA SER A 83 -3.91 -10.32 6.56
C SER A 83 -3.08 -9.12 7.02
N ASN A 84 -2.40 -8.42 6.11
CA ASN A 84 -1.57 -7.26 6.40
C ASN A 84 -2.12 -5.93 5.85
N MET A 85 -3.31 -5.95 5.23
CA MET A 85 -3.94 -4.78 4.61
C MET A 85 -4.01 -3.57 5.54
N GLY A 86 -4.50 -3.77 6.77
CA GLY A 86 -4.63 -2.67 7.74
C GLY A 86 -3.29 -2.03 8.12
N LYS A 87 -2.22 -2.84 8.23
CA LYS A 87 -0.87 -2.31 8.48
C LYS A 87 -0.39 -1.49 7.28
N PHE A 88 -0.57 -2.03 6.08
CA PHE A 88 -0.16 -1.36 4.86
C PHE A 88 -0.86 0.00 4.72
N ALA A 89 -2.18 0.04 4.91
CA ALA A 89 -2.97 1.27 4.85
C ALA A 89 -2.46 2.35 5.80
N ALA A 90 -2.08 1.99 7.04
CA ALA A 90 -1.51 2.93 8.00
C ALA A 90 -0.15 3.51 7.55
N THR A 91 0.61 2.80 6.70
CA THR A 91 1.90 3.30 6.20
C THR A 91 1.80 4.16 4.94
N VAL A 92 0.63 4.21 4.29
CA VAL A 92 0.37 5.03 3.09
C VAL A 92 -0.67 6.12 3.36
N GLU A 93 -0.99 6.35 4.63
CA GLU A 93 -2.05 7.24 5.13
C GLU A 93 -1.82 8.69 4.67
N ALA A 94 -2.34 8.97 3.48
CA ALA A 94 -2.36 10.25 2.81
C ALA A 94 -3.80 10.45 2.32
N ALA A 95 -4.30 11.69 2.34
CA ALA A 95 -5.67 11.99 1.91
C ALA A 95 -5.98 11.46 0.48
N HIS A 96 -4.95 11.30 -0.35
CA HIS A 96 -5.03 10.88 -1.74
C HIS A 96 -5.06 9.34 -1.95
N SER A 97 -4.69 8.53 -0.95
CA SER A 97 -4.60 7.06 -1.09
C SER A 97 -5.86 6.31 -0.66
N LYS A 98 -6.85 7.01 -0.06
CA LYS A 98 -8.09 6.39 0.43
C LYS A 98 -8.81 5.60 -0.65
N ALA A 99 -9.01 6.21 -1.83
CA ALA A 99 -9.74 5.57 -2.92
C ALA A 99 -9.08 4.25 -3.35
N ASP A 100 -7.76 4.23 -3.46
CA ASP A 100 -7.00 3.03 -3.84
C ASP A 100 -7.09 1.96 -2.75
N ILE A 101 -6.91 2.30 -1.48
CA ILE A 101 -7.03 1.35 -0.36
C ILE A 101 -8.44 0.75 -0.29
N MET A 102 -9.47 1.56 -0.47
CA MET A 102 -10.85 1.08 -0.49
C MET A 102 -11.12 0.16 -1.68
N SER A 103 -10.54 0.44 -2.85
CA SER A 103 -10.62 -0.44 -4.02
C SER A 103 -9.98 -1.80 -3.74
N ILE A 104 -8.74 -1.82 -3.23
CA ILE A 104 -8.02 -3.07 -2.95
C ILE A 104 -8.77 -3.87 -1.87
N LEU A 105 -9.31 -3.22 -0.84
CA LEU A 105 -10.13 -3.89 0.18
C LEU A 105 -11.35 -4.55 -0.44
N LYS A 106 -12.08 -3.82 -1.29
CA LYS A 106 -13.26 -4.35 -1.99
C LYS A 106 -12.90 -5.59 -2.78
N ASP A 107 -11.84 -5.54 -3.59
CA ASP A 107 -11.41 -6.67 -4.40
C ASP A 107 -11.09 -7.91 -3.54
N LEU A 108 -10.34 -7.72 -2.45
CA LEU A 108 -10.01 -8.82 -1.53
C LEU A 108 -11.25 -9.42 -0.84
N THR A 109 -12.26 -8.60 -0.54
CA THR A 109 -13.53 -9.11 0.03
C THR A 109 -14.41 -9.83 -0.99
N GLN A 110 -14.10 -9.73 -2.28
CA GLN A 110 -14.79 -10.44 -3.36
C GLN A 110 -14.01 -11.66 -3.88
N ASP A 111 -12.85 -11.97 -3.31
CA ASP A 111 -11.97 -13.06 -3.75
C ASP A 111 -12.67 -14.44 -3.71
N ASP A 112 -12.38 -15.28 -4.70
CA ASP A 112 -12.97 -16.63 -4.80
C ASP A 112 -12.63 -17.54 -3.61
N GLN A 113 -11.55 -17.25 -2.88
CA GLN A 113 -11.13 -18.03 -1.72
C GLN A 113 -11.69 -17.45 -0.41
N ASP A 114 -12.53 -18.22 0.28
CA ASP A 114 -13.13 -17.84 1.57
C ASP A 114 -12.10 -17.36 2.59
N SER A 115 -10.95 -18.03 2.61
CA SER A 115 -9.85 -17.69 3.51
C SER A 115 -9.25 -16.31 3.25
N VAL A 116 -9.23 -15.84 2.01
CA VAL A 116 -8.79 -14.48 1.64
C VAL A 116 -9.85 -13.47 2.06
N ARG A 117 -11.12 -13.71 1.70
CA ARG A 117 -12.25 -12.83 2.07
C ARG A 117 -12.34 -12.62 3.58
N LEU A 118 -12.23 -13.70 4.36
CA LEU A 118 -12.28 -13.64 5.82
C LEU A 118 -11.13 -12.81 6.41
N LEU A 119 -9.93 -12.88 5.83
CA LEU A 119 -8.79 -12.08 6.26
C LEU A 119 -8.97 -10.61 5.91
N ALA A 120 -9.53 -10.31 4.73
CA ALA A 120 -9.82 -8.95 4.30
C ALA A 120 -10.84 -8.25 5.21
N VAL A 121 -11.94 -8.92 5.55
CA VAL A 121 -12.97 -8.39 6.45
C VAL A 121 -12.42 -8.14 7.86
N LYS A 122 -11.53 -9.00 8.36
CA LYS A 122 -10.81 -8.73 9.63
C LYS A 122 -9.95 -7.47 9.55
N GLY A 123 -9.43 -7.15 8.37
CA GLY A 123 -8.70 -5.93 8.08
C GLY A 123 -9.56 -4.65 8.15
N CYS A 124 -10.88 -4.74 7.93
CA CYS A 124 -11.79 -3.60 8.03
C CYS A 124 -11.72 -2.92 9.40
N ALA A 125 -11.64 -3.70 10.49
CA ALA A 125 -11.53 -3.17 11.85
C ALA A 125 -10.24 -2.35 12.09
N ALA A 126 -9.18 -2.63 11.32
CA ALA A 126 -7.97 -1.82 11.35
C ALA A 126 -8.13 -0.51 10.55
N LEU A 127 -8.88 -0.55 9.43
CA LEU A 127 -9.17 0.62 8.60
C LEU A 127 -10.16 1.58 9.25
N GLU A 128 -11.09 1.10 10.07
CA GLU A 128 -12.02 1.93 10.86
C GLU A 128 -11.30 2.95 11.76
N LYS A 129 -10.06 2.66 12.16
CA LYS A 129 -9.24 3.56 12.99
C LYS A 129 -8.47 4.60 12.17
N LEU A 130 -8.36 4.41 10.86
CA LEU A 130 -7.61 5.26 9.93
C LEU A 130 -8.54 6.19 9.14
N LEU A 131 -9.80 5.79 8.98
CA LEU A 131 -10.81 6.54 8.25
C LEU A 131 -11.53 7.55 9.14
N GLU A 132 -11.96 8.66 8.55
CA GLU A 132 -12.87 9.57 9.23
C GLU A 132 -14.24 8.89 9.46
N PRO A 133 -14.98 9.26 10.52
CA PRO A 133 -16.26 8.60 10.86
C PRO A 133 -17.25 8.53 9.70
N GLN A 134 -17.29 9.57 8.87
CA GLN A 134 -18.14 9.64 7.67
C GLN A 134 -17.75 8.60 6.62
N ASP A 135 -16.45 8.38 6.41
CA ASP A 135 -15.93 7.39 5.48
C ASP A 135 -16.12 5.96 6.00
N CYS A 136 -15.93 5.75 7.31
CA CYS A 136 -16.22 4.47 7.94
C CYS A 136 -17.66 4.02 7.67
N VAL A 137 -18.63 4.91 7.93
CA VAL A 137 -20.06 4.63 7.73
C VAL A 137 -20.40 4.45 6.25
N ALA A 138 -19.76 5.22 5.37
CA ALA A 138 -20.02 5.14 3.93
C ALA A 138 -19.49 3.85 3.29
N HIS A 139 -18.38 3.28 3.82
CA HIS A 139 -17.67 2.21 3.12
C HIS A 139 -17.65 0.86 3.83
N ILE A 140 -17.51 0.82 5.16
CA ILE A 140 -17.31 -0.45 5.88
C ILE A 140 -18.62 -1.28 5.98
N PRO A 141 -19.78 -0.72 6.36
CA PRO A 141 -21.03 -1.48 6.41
C PRO A 141 -21.43 -2.13 5.08
N PRO A 142 -21.37 -1.44 3.92
CA PRO A 142 -21.63 -2.06 2.63
C PRO A 142 -20.74 -3.29 2.34
N ILE A 143 -19.44 -3.18 2.64
CA ILE A 143 -18.48 -4.27 2.44
C ILE A 143 -18.82 -5.49 3.33
N ASN A 144 -19.14 -5.24 4.60
CA ASN A 144 -19.53 -6.31 5.52
C ASN A 144 -20.84 -6.98 5.09
N TYR A 145 -21.82 -6.20 4.63
CA TYR A 145 -23.07 -6.74 4.10
C TYR A 145 -22.86 -7.60 2.86
N GLU A 146 -22.03 -7.15 1.92
CA GLU A 146 -21.69 -7.89 0.70
C GLU A 146 -20.97 -9.20 1.02
N PHE A 147 -20.06 -9.19 2.00
CA PHE A 147 -19.39 -10.41 2.48
C PHE A 147 -20.36 -11.42 3.11
N LEU A 148 -21.34 -10.97 3.91
CA LEU A 148 -22.32 -11.84 4.56
C LEU A 148 -23.39 -12.38 3.61
N SER A 149 -23.54 -11.78 2.43
CA SER A 149 -24.57 -12.12 1.45
C SER A 149 -24.13 -13.18 0.43
N ARG A 150 -22.88 -13.66 0.52
CA ARG A 150 -22.31 -14.73 -0.31
C ARG A 150 -22.12 -16.00 0.52
#